data_AF-A0A9D1R101-F1
#
_entry.id   AF-A0A9D1R101-F1
#
_cell.length_a   1.000
_cell.length_b   1.000
_cell.length_c   1.000
_cell.angle_alpha   90.00
_cell.angle_beta   90.00
_cell.angle_gamma   90.00
#
_symmetry.space_group_name_H-M   'P 1'
#
loop_
_entity.id
_entity.type
_entity.pdbx_description
1 polymer ?
#
loop_
_entity_poly.entity_id
_entity_poly.type
_entity_poly.pdbx_seq_one_letter_code
_entity_poly.pdbx_strand_id
1 'polypeptide(L)'
;MTASKTSTAPHVTLRQSARWLPADMDTPISLFLGMCHEHHGILLESAEVDGRWGRYSILACDFLLQAACRDGLLALDTNDDRLRPFAVLNGMPFTEGLRTLMRGLHLEKPEGITLPPITRALYGYFGYGMASFFNKKLENCLPQKDADASLVLPGTVLVFDHLYNRLCQISLGEHRDVNGARTRECGAALPFIGEDAVTATPG
;
A
#
# COMPACT_ATOMS: atom_id res chain seq x y z
N MET A 1 11.51 39.85 13.03
CA MET A 1 10.23 39.65 12.32
C MET A 1 10.52 39.09 10.94
N THR A 2 10.67 37.77 10.83
CA THR A 2 10.76 37.08 9.54
C THR A 2 9.37 36.57 9.22
N ALA A 3 8.74 37.17 8.22
CA ALA A 3 7.47 36.70 7.69
C ALA A 3 7.67 35.26 7.19
N SER A 4 7.08 34.30 7.89
CA SER A 4 6.94 32.94 7.39
C SER A 4 6.07 33.04 6.13
N LYS A 5 6.70 32.91 4.97
CA LYS A 5 5.98 32.69 3.72
C LYS A 5 5.24 31.37 3.91
N THR A 6 3.94 31.44 4.18
CA THR A 6 3.05 30.29 4.07
C THR A 6 3.10 29.85 2.61
N SER A 7 4.00 28.92 2.29
CA SER A 7 4.02 28.26 0.99
C SER A 7 2.69 27.54 0.86
N THR A 8 1.87 27.96 -0.09
CA THR A 8 0.60 27.31 -0.40
C THR A 8 0.92 25.86 -0.74
N ALA A 9 0.33 24.91 0.00
CA ALA A 9 0.56 23.49 -0.26
C ALA A 9 0.22 23.18 -1.72
N PRO A 10 1.09 22.44 -2.46
CA PRO A 10 0.72 21.97 -3.79
C PRO A 10 -0.57 21.15 -3.69
N HIS A 11 -1.52 21.40 -4.58
CA HIS A 11 -2.84 20.77 -4.56
C HIS A 11 -2.99 19.83 -5.76
N VAL A 12 -3.18 18.55 -5.50
CA VAL A 12 -3.34 17.50 -6.50
C VAL A 12 -4.60 16.70 -6.19
N THR A 13 -5.48 16.61 -7.17
CA THR A 13 -6.68 15.75 -7.11
C THR A 13 -6.50 14.58 -8.05
N LEU A 14 -6.65 13.35 -7.53
CA LEU A 14 -6.66 12.12 -8.31
C LEU A 14 -8.04 11.45 -8.19
N ARG A 15 -8.54 10.95 -9.31
CA ARG A 15 -9.83 10.25 -9.36
C ARG A 15 -9.62 8.75 -9.35
N GLN A 16 -10.33 8.07 -8.46
CA GLN A 16 -10.33 6.61 -8.39
C GLN A 16 -11.31 6.01 -9.40
N SER A 17 -10.90 4.91 -10.01
CA SER A 17 -11.80 3.93 -10.64
C SER A 17 -11.92 2.71 -9.72
N ALA A 18 -13.08 2.04 -9.74
CA ALA A 18 -13.24 0.80 -8.98
C ALA A 18 -14.20 -0.17 -9.65
N ARG A 19 -13.93 -1.47 -9.46
CA ARG A 19 -14.79 -2.58 -9.92
C ARG A 19 -14.85 -3.69 -8.88
N TRP A 20 -15.98 -4.40 -8.86
CA TRP A 20 -16.14 -5.63 -8.09
C TRP A 20 -15.87 -6.84 -8.99
N LEU A 21 -15.10 -7.79 -8.48
CA LEU A 21 -14.73 -9.03 -9.15
C LEU A 21 -15.07 -10.23 -8.25
N PRO A 22 -15.44 -11.38 -8.83
CA PRO A 22 -15.56 -12.62 -8.07
C PRO A 22 -14.19 -13.08 -7.58
N ALA A 23 -14.11 -13.65 -6.37
CA ALA A 23 -12.84 -14.03 -5.75
C ALA A 23 -12.89 -15.39 -5.03
N ASP A 24 -13.80 -16.28 -5.45
CA ASP A 24 -14.09 -17.55 -4.76
C ASP A 24 -12.88 -18.51 -4.67
N MET A 25 -11.93 -18.38 -5.61
CA MET A 25 -10.75 -19.23 -5.69
C MET A 25 -9.48 -18.54 -5.19
N ASP A 26 -9.59 -17.28 -4.78
CA ASP A 26 -8.45 -16.46 -4.41
C ASP A 26 -8.39 -16.31 -2.89
N THR A 27 -7.17 -16.36 -2.37
CA THR A 27 -6.87 -15.96 -0.99
C THR A 27 -6.11 -14.64 -0.99
N PRO A 28 -6.19 -13.81 0.07
CA PRO A 28 -5.43 -12.57 0.15
C PRO A 28 -3.93 -12.75 -0.11
N ILE A 29 -3.32 -13.82 0.41
CA ILE A 29 -1.91 -14.13 0.16
C ILE A 29 -1.65 -14.51 -1.30
N SER A 30 -2.52 -15.29 -1.95
CA SER A 30 -2.35 -15.62 -3.37
C SER A 30 -2.43 -14.38 -4.27
N LEU A 31 -3.34 -13.45 -3.94
CA LEU A 31 -3.48 -12.17 -4.61
C LEU A 31 -2.25 -11.29 -4.36
N PHE A 32 -1.76 -11.22 -3.12
CA PHE A 32 -0.55 -10.45 -2.81
C PHE A 32 0.64 -10.93 -3.64
N LEU A 33 0.90 -12.25 -3.63
CA LEU A 33 2.04 -12.82 -4.34
C LEU A 33 1.89 -12.71 -5.86
N GLY A 34 0.67 -12.81 -6.40
CA GLY A 34 0.44 -12.67 -7.84
C GLY A 34 0.37 -11.22 -8.33
N MET A 35 0.08 -10.26 -7.45
CA MET A 35 0.01 -8.86 -7.84
C MET A 35 1.33 -8.13 -7.63
N CYS A 36 2.04 -8.41 -6.54
CA CYS A 36 3.30 -7.73 -6.25
C CYS A 36 4.48 -8.37 -6.99
N HIS A 37 4.47 -9.70 -7.19
CA HIS A 37 5.62 -10.44 -7.72
C HIS A 37 6.92 -10.03 -7.00
N GLU A 38 7.88 -9.43 -7.71
CA GLU A 38 9.16 -8.94 -7.17
C GLU A 38 9.11 -7.48 -6.71
N HIS A 39 7.99 -6.79 -6.92
CA HIS A 39 7.80 -5.40 -6.53
C HIS A 39 7.31 -5.26 -5.08
N HIS A 40 7.52 -4.07 -4.52
CA HIS A 40 7.00 -3.75 -3.19
C HIS A 40 5.47 -3.79 -3.14
N GLY A 41 4.95 -4.29 -2.04
CA GLY A 41 3.52 -4.33 -1.76
C GLY A 41 3.25 -4.34 -0.26
N ILE A 42 2.02 -4.04 0.11
CA ILE A 42 1.53 -4.10 1.49
C ILE A 42 0.35 -5.07 1.52
N LEU A 43 0.37 -6.00 2.46
CA LEU A 43 -0.76 -6.85 2.83
C LEU A 43 -1.14 -6.55 4.28
N LEU A 44 -2.38 -6.13 4.50
CA LEU A 44 -2.95 -5.93 5.84
C LEU A 44 -4.09 -6.92 6.02
N GLU A 45 -3.91 -7.83 6.97
CA GLU A 45 -4.94 -8.79 7.39
C GLU A 45 -5.26 -8.55 8.86
N SER A 46 -6.55 -8.47 9.17
CA SER A 46 -6.99 -8.35 10.55
C SER A 46 -7.34 -9.74 11.06
N ALA A 47 -6.64 -10.23 12.07
CA ALA A 47 -7.05 -11.42 12.82
C ALA A 47 -7.73 -10.97 14.12
N GLU A 48 -8.98 -11.37 14.37
CA GLU A 48 -9.60 -11.17 15.69
C GLU A 48 -9.10 -12.24 16.67
N VAL A 49 -9.09 -11.89 17.97
CA VAL A 49 -8.59 -12.75 19.07
C VAL A 49 -9.36 -14.08 19.17
N ASP A 50 -10.61 -14.11 18.69
CA ASP A 50 -11.46 -15.30 18.66
C ASP A 50 -11.22 -16.19 17.42
N GLY A 51 -10.15 -15.94 16.66
CA GLY A 51 -9.80 -16.71 15.46
C GLY A 51 -10.65 -16.39 14.22
N ARG A 52 -11.59 -15.44 14.32
CA ARG A 52 -12.31 -14.90 13.16
C ARG A 52 -11.43 -13.92 12.41
N TRP A 53 -11.29 -14.12 11.10
CA TRP A 53 -10.69 -13.09 10.26
C TRP A 53 -11.61 -11.88 10.21
N GLY A 54 -11.01 -10.70 10.33
CA GLY A 54 -11.69 -9.45 10.06
C GLY A 54 -12.24 -9.48 8.65
N ARG A 55 -13.39 -8.83 8.44
CA ARG A 55 -14.13 -8.93 7.18
C ARG A 55 -13.33 -8.55 5.93
N TYR A 56 -12.33 -7.68 6.07
CA TYR A 56 -11.53 -7.21 4.95
C TYR A 56 -10.04 -7.53 5.11
N SER A 57 -9.42 -8.04 4.04
CA SER A 57 -7.97 -7.97 3.84
C SER A 57 -7.67 -6.91 2.78
N ILE A 58 -6.62 -6.12 2.98
CA ILE A 58 -6.22 -5.04 2.07
C ILE A 58 -4.85 -5.36 1.47
N LEU A 59 -4.78 -5.27 0.16
CA LEU A 59 -3.56 -5.35 -0.63
C LEU A 59 -3.33 -4.00 -1.31
N ALA A 60 -2.12 -3.48 -1.23
CA ALA A 60 -1.70 -2.26 -1.90
C ALA A 60 -0.41 -2.51 -2.68
N CYS A 61 -0.37 -2.12 -3.95
CA CYS A 61 0.79 -2.26 -4.84
C CYS A 61 0.84 -1.10 -5.85
N ASP A 62 1.82 -1.13 -6.75
CA ASP A 62 2.03 -0.11 -7.79
C ASP A 62 2.21 1.29 -7.17
N PHE A 63 3.17 1.45 -6.25
CA PHE A 63 3.32 2.68 -5.47
C PHE A 63 3.62 3.89 -6.36
N LEU A 64 2.68 4.84 -6.39
CA LEU A 64 2.78 6.08 -7.17
C LEU A 64 3.58 7.15 -6.43
N LEU A 65 3.50 7.14 -5.09
CA LEU A 65 4.29 8.02 -4.23
C LEU A 65 4.66 7.27 -2.95
N GLN A 66 5.90 7.48 -2.50
CA GLN A 66 6.38 7.03 -1.19
C GLN A 66 6.90 8.24 -0.41
N ALA A 67 6.37 8.42 0.80
CA ALA A 67 6.78 9.42 1.77
C ALA A 67 7.46 8.73 2.95
N ALA A 68 8.78 8.87 3.04
CA ALA A 68 9.59 8.25 4.08
C ALA A 68 10.20 9.28 5.03
N CYS A 69 10.47 8.87 6.27
CA CYS A 69 11.30 9.61 7.22
C CYS A 69 12.75 9.17 7.07
N ARG A 70 13.65 10.07 6.68
CA ARG A 70 15.10 9.82 6.62
C ARG A 70 15.82 10.97 7.29
N ASP A 71 16.65 10.69 8.28
CA ASP A 71 17.37 11.71 9.05
C ASP A 71 16.45 12.80 9.64
N GLY A 72 15.22 12.45 10.02
CA GLY A 72 14.22 13.38 10.53
C GLY A 72 13.50 14.22 9.46
N LEU A 73 13.85 14.05 8.19
CA LEU A 73 13.35 14.79 7.05
C LEU A 73 12.41 13.93 6.19
N LEU A 74 11.52 14.61 5.46
CA LEU A 74 10.67 13.99 4.48
C LEU A 74 11.49 13.64 3.23
N ALA A 75 11.59 12.36 2.92
CA ALA A 75 12.05 11.86 1.64
C ALA A 75 10.85 11.45 0.78
N LEU A 76 10.66 12.08 -0.37
CA LEU A 76 9.61 11.75 -1.33
C LEU A 76 10.20 11.07 -2.57
N ASP A 77 9.59 9.95 -2.94
CA ASP A 77 9.79 9.31 -4.24
C ASP A 77 8.44 9.25 -4.97
N THR A 78 8.44 9.51 -6.28
CA THR A 78 7.23 9.60 -7.10
C THR A 78 7.42 8.89 -8.43
N ASN A 79 6.53 7.93 -8.70
CA ASN A 79 6.48 7.17 -9.96
C ASN A 79 5.32 7.63 -10.86
N ASP A 80 4.71 8.79 -10.57
CA ASP A 80 3.60 9.35 -11.32
C ASP A 80 3.78 10.86 -11.53
N ASP A 81 3.70 11.30 -12.78
CA ASP A 81 3.92 12.69 -13.17
C ASP A 81 2.93 13.67 -12.55
N ARG A 82 1.70 13.21 -12.25
CA ARG A 82 0.67 14.02 -11.58
C ARG A 82 1.06 14.39 -10.14
N LEU A 83 1.97 13.62 -9.53
CA LEU A 83 2.44 13.80 -8.16
C LEU A 83 3.74 14.62 -8.06
N ARG A 84 4.39 14.93 -9.20
CA ARG A 84 5.60 15.78 -9.24
C ARG A 84 5.48 17.12 -8.52
N PRO A 85 4.31 17.81 -8.46
CA PRO A 85 4.18 19.04 -7.67
C PRO A 85 4.56 18.88 -6.19
N PHE A 86 4.49 17.67 -5.62
CA PHE A 86 4.91 17.41 -4.24
C PHE A 86 6.43 17.35 -4.04
N ALA A 87 7.24 17.29 -5.11
CA ALA A 87 8.71 17.26 -4.99
C ALA A 87 9.27 18.45 -4.21
N VAL A 88 8.56 19.59 -4.18
CA VAL A 88 8.91 20.78 -3.38
C VAL A 88 8.91 20.53 -1.87
N LEU A 89 8.27 19.45 -1.40
CA LEU A 89 8.21 19.09 0.01
C LEU A 89 9.40 18.21 0.46
N ASN A 90 10.20 17.73 -0.49
CA ASN A 90 11.35 16.88 -0.20
C ASN A 90 12.40 17.65 0.63
N GLY A 91 12.90 17.05 1.70
CA GLY A 91 13.84 17.67 2.64
C GLY A 91 13.21 18.57 3.71
N MET A 92 11.88 18.76 3.72
CA MET A 92 11.19 19.41 4.85
C MET A 92 11.26 18.55 6.12
N PRO A 93 11.09 19.13 7.33
CA PRO A 93 10.87 18.33 8.53
C PRO A 93 9.73 17.33 8.33
N PHE A 94 9.95 16.05 8.65
CA PHE A 94 9.05 14.95 8.25
C PHE A 94 7.58 15.22 8.58
N THR A 95 7.28 15.65 9.81
CA THR A 95 5.89 15.87 10.27
C THR A 95 5.21 17.05 9.58
N GLU A 96 5.95 18.10 9.24
CA GLU A 96 5.43 19.28 8.54
C GLU A 96 5.23 18.98 7.05
N GLY A 97 6.21 18.33 6.43
CA GLY A 97 6.15 17.89 5.04
C GLY A 97 4.99 16.91 4.83
N LEU A 98 4.88 15.87 5.66
CA LEU A 98 3.80 14.88 5.57
C LEU A 98 2.42 15.53 5.77
N ARG A 99 2.27 16.43 6.75
CA ARG A 99 1.02 17.17 6.95
C ARG A 99 0.66 18.03 5.74
N THR A 100 1.64 18.63 5.09
CA THR A 100 1.44 19.46 3.89
C THR A 100 1.06 18.60 2.69
N LEU A 101 1.72 17.46 2.50
CA LEU A 101 1.36 16.44 1.51
C LEU A 101 -0.10 15.99 1.70
N MET A 102 -0.47 15.56 2.90
CA MET A 102 -1.83 15.06 3.20
C MET A 102 -2.92 16.13 3.02
N ARG A 103 -2.61 17.42 3.21
CA ARG A 103 -3.54 18.51 2.94
C ARG A 103 -3.72 18.83 1.46
N GLY A 104 -2.69 18.59 0.67
CA GLY A 104 -2.68 18.87 -0.77
C GLY A 104 -3.15 17.71 -1.63
N LEU A 105 -3.08 16.48 -1.12
CA LEU A 105 -3.46 15.26 -1.84
C LEU A 105 -4.94 14.94 -1.61
N HIS A 106 -5.75 15.06 -2.65
CA HIS A 106 -7.16 14.73 -2.64
C HIS A 106 -7.47 13.53 -3.54
N LEU A 107 -8.16 12.54 -2.99
CA LEU A 107 -8.62 11.36 -3.72
C LEU A 107 -10.14 11.42 -3.89
N GLU A 108 -10.62 11.49 -5.13
CA GLU A 108 -12.04 11.45 -5.45
C GLU A 108 -12.51 10.01 -5.54
N LYS A 109 -13.64 9.72 -4.87
CA LYS A 109 -14.27 8.40 -4.94
C LYS A 109 -14.84 8.14 -6.36
N PRO A 110 -14.91 6.88 -6.80
CA PRO A 110 -15.62 6.53 -8.02
C PRO A 110 -17.13 6.72 -7.84
N GLU A 111 -17.82 7.00 -8.93
CA GLU A 111 -19.27 7.14 -8.99
C GLU A 111 -19.95 5.77 -9.16
N GLY A 112 -21.17 5.62 -8.63
CA GLY A 112 -21.98 4.41 -8.84
C GLY A 112 -21.50 3.12 -8.14
N ILE A 113 -20.47 3.18 -7.29
CA ILE A 113 -19.94 2.03 -6.56
C ILE A 113 -19.76 2.32 -5.07
N THR A 114 -20.24 1.41 -4.24
CA THR A 114 -19.98 1.44 -2.79
C THR A 114 -18.60 0.87 -2.51
N LEU A 115 -17.69 1.71 -2.01
CA LEU A 115 -16.35 1.30 -1.63
C LEU A 115 -16.32 0.67 -0.23
N PRO A 116 -15.46 -0.34 -0.01
CA PRO A 116 -15.06 -0.78 1.33
C PRO A 116 -14.39 0.35 2.15
N PRO A 117 -14.24 0.16 3.48
CA PRO A 117 -13.52 1.12 4.31
C PRO A 117 -12.04 1.22 3.91
N ILE A 118 -11.38 2.32 4.30
CA ILE A 118 -9.94 2.54 4.12
C ILE A 118 -9.50 2.35 2.65
N THR A 119 -10.13 3.08 1.73
CA THR A 119 -9.83 3.05 0.28
C THR A 119 -9.17 4.34 -0.22
N ARG A 120 -9.11 5.37 0.61
CA ARG A 120 -8.49 6.68 0.32
C ARG A 120 -7.53 7.04 1.44
N ALA A 121 -6.36 6.41 1.43
CA ALA A 121 -5.36 6.52 2.49
C ALA A 121 -3.94 6.41 1.92
N LEU A 122 -2.97 6.86 2.71
CA LEU A 122 -1.59 6.42 2.57
C LEU A 122 -1.40 5.20 3.48
N TYR A 123 -0.73 4.17 2.98
CA TYR A 123 -0.52 2.90 3.70
C TYR A 123 0.94 2.74 4.08
N GLY A 124 1.23 2.09 5.20
CA GLY A 124 2.60 1.80 5.58
C GLY A 124 2.77 1.80 7.09
N TYR A 125 3.92 2.27 7.58
CA TYR A 125 4.28 2.17 8.99
C TYR A 125 4.89 3.45 9.54
N PHE A 126 4.79 3.58 10.86
CA PHE A 126 5.61 4.46 11.68
C PHE A 126 6.43 3.58 12.61
N GLY A 127 7.76 3.67 12.51
CA GLY A 127 8.66 3.01 13.42
C GLY A 127 8.60 3.62 14.82
N TYR A 128 9.05 2.88 15.83
CA TYR A 128 8.98 3.32 17.23
C TYR A 128 9.70 4.66 17.48
N GLY A 129 10.81 4.91 16.77
CA GLY A 129 11.57 6.16 16.86
C GLY A 129 10.74 7.42 16.54
N MET A 130 9.62 7.29 15.81
CA MET A 130 8.71 8.40 15.52
C MET A 130 8.13 9.06 16.79
N ALA A 131 8.18 8.39 17.95
CA ALA A 131 7.73 8.94 19.22
C ALA A 131 8.46 10.24 19.63
N SER A 132 9.72 10.42 19.26
CA SER A 132 10.52 11.59 19.64
C SER A 132 10.06 12.89 18.95
N PHE A 133 9.39 12.81 17.80
CA PHE A 133 8.74 13.96 17.16
C PHE A 133 7.59 14.53 17.99
N PHE A 134 6.96 13.70 18.82
CA PHE A 134 5.82 14.08 19.66
C PHE A 134 6.22 14.36 21.11
N ASN A 135 7.40 13.89 21.54
CA ASN A 135 7.89 14.09 22.90
C ASN A 135 9.40 14.34 22.92
N LYS A 136 9.77 15.60 23.13
CA LYS A 136 11.17 16.06 23.19
C LYS A 136 12.02 15.36 24.27
N LYS A 137 11.42 14.83 25.34
CA LYS A 137 12.16 14.08 26.37
C LYS A 137 12.77 12.79 25.84
N LEU A 138 12.24 12.25 24.75
CA LEU A 138 12.72 11.01 24.13
C LEU A 138 13.89 11.23 23.18
N GLU A 139 14.23 12.48 22.81
CA GLU A 139 15.29 12.76 21.82
C GLU A 139 16.66 12.17 22.22
N ASN A 140 16.94 12.12 23.52
CA ASN A 140 18.20 11.60 24.04
C ASN A 140 18.35 10.08 23.85
N CYS A 141 17.24 9.33 23.75
CA CYS A 141 17.25 7.87 23.61
C CYS A 141 16.67 7.37 22.28
N LEU A 142 15.90 8.21 21.59
CA LEU A 142 15.31 7.97 20.28
C LEU A 142 15.57 9.21 19.39
N PRO A 143 16.81 9.45 18.94
CA PRO A 143 17.12 10.62 18.13
C PRO A 143 16.25 10.64 16.87
N GLN A 144 15.71 11.81 16.50
CA GLN A 144 14.85 11.94 15.31
C GLN A 144 15.53 11.52 14.01
N LYS A 145 16.85 11.64 13.94
CA LYS A 145 17.64 11.18 12.79
C LYS A 145 17.56 9.65 12.58
N ASP A 146 17.34 8.90 13.65
CA ASP A 146 17.26 7.43 13.63
C ASP A 146 15.80 6.95 13.50
N ALA A 147 14.85 7.88 13.46
CA ALA A 147 13.44 7.56 13.31
C ALA A 147 13.11 7.17 11.87
N ASP A 148 12.33 6.11 11.73
CA ASP A 148 11.96 5.54 10.44
C ASP A 148 10.43 5.49 10.30
N ALA A 149 9.96 5.80 9.11
CA ALA A 149 8.57 5.71 8.70
C ALA A 149 8.51 5.64 7.18
N SER A 150 7.50 4.96 6.64
CA SER A 150 7.25 4.94 5.21
C SER A 150 5.75 4.81 4.98
N LEU A 151 5.19 5.76 4.25
CA LEU A 151 3.79 5.80 3.83
C LEU A 151 3.72 5.88 2.31
N VAL A 152 2.84 5.11 1.70
CA VAL A 152 2.73 5.00 0.24
C VAL A 152 1.33 5.35 -0.22
N LEU A 153 1.25 6.04 -1.36
CA LEU A 153 0.05 6.14 -2.17
C LEU A 153 0.10 5.01 -3.22
N PRO A 154 -0.66 3.93 -3.05
CA PRO A 154 -0.70 2.86 -4.03
C PRO A 154 -1.50 3.28 -5.26
N GLY A 155 -1.04 2.85 -6.43
CA GLY A 155 -1.77 2.96 -7.69
C GLY A 155 -2.90 1.95 -7.76
N THR A 156 -2.69 0.75 -7.20
CA THR A 156 -3.69 -0.31 -7.13
C THR A 156 -3.93 -0.73 -5.68
N VAL A 157 -5.19 -0.71 -5.26
CA VAL A 157 -5.64 -1.27 -3.98
C VAL A 157 -6.65 -2.37 -4.25
N LEU A 158 -6.44 -3.55 -3.69
CA LEU A 158 -7.43 -4.62 -3.65
C LEU A 158 -7.96 -4.77 -2.24
N VAL A 159 -9.28 -4.78 -2.08
CA VAL A 159 -9.94 -5.08 -0.82
C VAL A 159 -10.73 -6.37 -0.98
N PHE A 160 -10.29 -7.41 -0.30
CA PHE A 160 -10.93 -8.71 -0.28
C PHE A 160 -12.03 -8.70 0.78
N ASP A 161 -13.29 -8.92 0.40
CA ASP A 161 -14.44 -9.00 1.32
C ASP A 161 -14.74 -10.47 1.62
N HIS A 162 -14.24 -10.96 2.76
CA HIS A 162 -14.39 -12.35 3.21
C HIS A 162 -15.84 -12.76 3.46
N LEU A 163 -16.75 -11.79 3.67
CA LEU A 163 -18.17 -12.10 3.90
C LEU A 163 -18.88 -12.52 2.61
N TYR A 164 -18.49 -11.93 1.47
CA TYR A 164 -19.14 -12.13 0.18
C TYR A 164 -18.22 -12.77 -0.86
N ASN A 165 -17.00 -13.18 -0.48
CA ASN A 165 -15.98 -13.77 -1.35
C ASN A 165 -15.78 -13.02 -2.67
N ARG A 166 -15.67 -11.70 -2.56
CA ARG A 166 -15.52 -10.79 -3.70
C ARG A 166 -14.39 -9.80 -3.46
N LEU A 167 -13.81 -9.35 -4.56
CA LEU A 167 -12.69 -8.42 -4.57
C LEU A 167 -13.14 -7.06 -5.09
N CYS A 168 -12.93 -6.02 -4.29
CA CYS A 168 -13.00 -4.65 -4.80
C CYS A 168 -11.61 -4.25 -5.30
N GLN A 169 -11.46 -4.03 -6.60
CA GLN A 169 -10.24 -3.46 -7.16
C GLN A 169 -10.44 -1.97 -7.35
N ILE A 170 -9.58 -1.16 -6.72
CA ILE A 170 -9.53 0.30 -6.84
C ILE A 170 -8.21 0.66 -7.55
N SER A 171 -8.27 1.57 -8.52
CA SER A 171 -7.08 2.09 -9.22
C SER A 171 -7.09 3.61 -9.29
N LEU A 172 -5.90 4.23 -9.26
CA LEU A 172 -5.67 5.64 -9.59
C LEU A 172 -5.20 5.84 -11.04
N GLY A 173 -5.16 4.75 -11.82
CA GLY A 173 -4.91 4.73 -13.26
C GLY A 173 -5.79 3.67 -13.92
N GLU A 174 -5.21 2.89 -14.83
CA GLU A 174 -5.90 1.77 -15.45
C GLU A 174 -6.02 0.57 -14.49
N HIS A 175 -7.03 -0.27 -14.70
CA HIS A 175 -7.15 -1.52 -13.97
C HIS A 175 -6.25 -2.57 -14.62
N ARG A 176 -5.23 -3.01 -13.90
CA ARG A 176 -4.48 -4.22 -14.24
C ARG A 176 -5.33 -5.47 -14.06
N ASP A 177 -4.98 -6.52 -14.79
CA ASP A 177 -5.53 -7.84 -14.57
C ASP A 177 -5.13 -8.38 -13.20
N VAL A 178 -6.08 -9.07 -12.56
CA VAL A 178 -5.87 -9.65 -11.24
C VAL A 178 -5.26 -11.03 -11.41
N ASN A 179 -3.99 -11.14 -11.02
CA ASN A 179 -3.24 -12.39 -11.03
C ASN A 179 -3.42 -13.08 -9.67
N GLY A 180 -4.44 -13.92 -9.56
CA GLY A 180 -4.72 -14.72 -8.37
C GLY A 180 -4.25 -16.17 -8.52
N ALA A 181 -4.88 -17.08 -7.78
CA ALA A 181 -4.61 -18.51 -7.88
C ALA A 181 -4.88 -19.05 -9.30
N ARG A 182 -5.94 -18.56 -9.95
CA ARG A 182 -6.35 -18.99 -11.30
C ARG A 182 -5.31 -18.73 -12.39
N THR A 183 -4.55 -17.64 -12.29
CA THR A 183 -3.61 -17.23 -13.36
C THR A 183 -2.27 -17.94 -13.25
N ARG A 184 -1.93 -18.51 -12.08
CA ARG A 184 -0.64 -19.18 -11.85
C ARG A 184 -0.53 -20.54 -12.55
N GLU A 185 -1.65 -21.21 -12.83
CA GLU A 185 -1.64 -22.53 -13.47
C GLU A 185 -1.32 -22.50 -14.98
N CYS A 186 -1.36 -21.33 -15.64
CA CYS A 186 -1.07 -21.24 -17.08
C CYS A 186 0.39 -20.94 -17.45
N GLY A 187 1.28 -20.64 -16.48
CA GLY A 187 2.65 -20.19 -16.77
C GLY A 187 3.77 -21.04 -16.17
N ALA A 188 3.48 -21.86 -15.16
CA ALA A 188 4.45 -22.79 -14.63
C ALA A 188 4.37 -24.10 -15.44
N ALA A 189 5.34 -24.34 -16.32
CA ALA A 189 5.56 -25.69 -16.81
C ALA A 189 5.76 -26.57 -15.56
N LEU A 190 4.82 -27.48 -15.32
CA LEU A 190 5.01 -28.52 -14.32
C LEU A 190 6.33 -29.21 -14.67
N PRO A 191 7.27 -29.39 -13.72
CA PRO A 191 8.47 -30.14 -13.99
C PRO A 191 8.04 -31.51 -14.54
N PHE A 192 8.56 -31.86 -15.71
CA PHE A 192 8.31 -33.15 -16.34
C PHE A 192 8.76 -34.24 -15.36
N ILE A 193 7.80 -34.88 -14.70
CA ILE A 193 8.05 -36.10 -13.93
C ILE A 193 8.05 -37.22 -14.97
N GLY A 194 9.24 -37.72 -15.31
CA GLY A 194 9.38 -38.91 -16.16
C GLY A 194 8.67 -40.10 -15.52
N GLU A 195 8.13 -40.99 -16.36
CA GLU A 195 7.30 -42.14 -15.97
C GLU A 195 7.97 -43.16 -15.03
N ASP A 196 9.23 -42.97 -14.65
CA ASP A 196 10.04 -43.94 -13.89
C ASP A 196 10.12 -43.68 -12.37
N ALA A 197 9.42 -42.69 -11.83
CA ALA A 197 9.54 -42.31 -10.41
C ALA A 197 8.49 -42.95 -9.47
N VAL A 198 7.95 -44.13 -9.79
CA VAL A 198 7.14 -44.92 -8.84
C VAL A 198 7.68 -46.34 -8.76
N THR A 199 8.64 -46.55 -7.87
CA THR A 199 8.98 -47.88 -7.36
C THR A 199 8.71 -47.91 -5.86
N ALA A 200 7.47 -48.28 -5.51
CA ALA A 200 7.17 -48.74 -4.15
C ALA A 200 7.57 -50.22 -4.07
N THR A 201 8.77 -50.50 -3.56
CA THR A 201 9.13 -51.85 -3.12
C THR A 201 8.49 -52.08 -1.75
N PRO A 202 7.57 -53.05 -1.58
CA PRO A 202 7.01 -53.37 -0.26
C PRO A 202 8.07 -54.07 0.59
N GLY A 203 8.27 -53.56 1.81
CA GLY A 203 8.94 -54.27 2.90
C GLY A 203 7.92 -54.86 3.87
#